data_AF-A0A7M3XIS4-F1
#
_entry.id   AF-A0A7M3XIS4-F1
#
_cell.length_a   1.000
_cell.length_b   1.000
_cell.length_c   1.000
_cell.angle_alpha   90.00
_cell.angle_beta   90.00
_cell.angle_gamma   90.00
#
_symmetry.space_group_name_H-M   'P 1'
#
loop_
_entity.id
_entity.type
_entity.pdbx_description
1 polymer ?
#
loop_
_entity_poly.entity_id
_entity_poly.type
_entity_poly.pdbx_seq_one_letter_code
_entity_poly.pdbx_strand_id
1 'polypeptide(L)'
;MTDDENLDIRRVISLCFRGIEQMSDLELERILSFDMEWLSPEEAELSVSKLIDKGWLLGGRNNLSPAFATQNITTPIGWFPRPARLINPIDYNPTTSENATQKVVASISVLEATPEVEQTAPASLDPREKLSGRLAKYIARSAKISPEEIQRRAQRKQKALNYASNWLCLALIAREQNLQMEEIVAALSS
;
A
#
# COMPACT_ATOMS: atom_id res chain seq x y z
N MET A 1 -5.00 4.20 30.68
CA MET A 1 -5.96 3.19 30.16
C MET A 1 -6.66 3.74 28.91
N THR A 2 -7.34 4.89 28.99
CA THR A 2 -8.00 5.54 27.84
C THR A 2 -7.03 6.02 26.75
N ASP A 3 -5.83 6.47 27.13
CA ASP A 3 -4.81 6.90 26.16
C ASP A 3 -4.29 5.75 25.29
N ASP A 4 -4.17 4.54 25.86
CA ASP A 4 -3.77 3.35 25.11
C ASP A 4 -4.84 2.91 24.10
N GLU A 5 -6.11 3.11 24.45
CA GLU A 5 -7.25 2.83 23.57
C GLU A 5 -7.33 3.82 22.41
N ASN A 6 -7.14 5.11 22.73
CA ASN A 6 -7.06 6.17 21.73
C ASN A 6 -5.92 5.90 20.74
N LEU A 7 -4.74 5.54 21.26
CA LEU A 7 -3.56 5.25 20.46
C LEU A 7 -3.76 4.01 19.57
N ASP A 8 -4.43 2.98 20.07
CA ASP A 8 -4.72 1.78 19.28
C ASP A 8 -5.68 2.09 18.11
N ILE A 9 -6.74 2.88 18.34
CA ILE A 9 -7.65 3.30 17.26
C ILE A 9 -6.91 4.17 16.24
N ARG A 10 -6.07 5.11 16.72
CA ARG A 10 -5.21 5.94 15.87
C ARG A 10 -4.29 5.12 14.99
N ARG A 11 -3.68 4.06 15.54
CA ARG A 11 -2.80 3.14 14.81
C ARG A 11 -3.55 2.42 13.69
N VAL A 12 -4.72 1.85 13.99
CA VAL A 12 -5.56 1.16 13.00
C VAL A 12 -5.89 2.10 11.85
N ILE A 13 -6.45 3.27 12.14
CA ILE A 13 -6.83 4.25 11.12
C ILE A 13 -5.59 4.68 10.32
N SER A 14 -4.45 4.94 10.97
CA SER A 14 -3.23 5.33 10.25
C SER A 14 -2.68 4.24 9.33
N LEU A 15 -2.85 2.96 9.71
CA LEU A 15 -2.50 1.82 8.88
C LEU A 15 -3.42 1.71 7.66
N CYS A 16 -4.72 1.89 7.84
CA CYS A 16 -5.70 1.84 6.74
C CYS A 16 -5.52 3.00 5.74
N PHE A 17 -5.21 4.20 6.23
CA PHE A 17 -5.02 5.41 5.40
C PHE A 17 -3.55 5.65 5.00
N ARG A 18 -2.73 4.60 4.98
CA ARG A 18 -1.30 4.75 4.68
C ARG A 18 -1.09 5.08 3.21
N GLY A 19 -0.79 6.35 2.92
CA GLY A 19 -0.57 6.85 1.56
C GLY A 19 -1.86 7.16 0.79
N ILE A 20 -3.01 7.16 1.47
CA ILE A 20 -4.32 7.49 0.90
C ILE A 20 -4.97 8.54 1.80
N GLU A 21 -5.45 9.63 1.22
CA GLU A 21 -6.08 10.72 1.99
C GLU A 21 -7.57 10.44 2.30
N GLN A 22 -8.26 9.79 1.36
CA GLN A 22 -9.70 9.52 1.44
C GLN A 22 -10.01 8.15 0.87
N MET A 23 -10.98 7.46 1.47
CA MET A 23 -11.46 6.17 0.99
C MET A 23 -12.95 5.99 1.29
N SER A 24 -13.59 5.02 0.63
CA SER A 24 -14.98 4.67 0.95
C SER A 24 -15.11 3.82 2.22
N ASP A 25 -16.30 3.83 2.82
CA ASP A 25 -16.70 2.95 3.92
C ASP A 25 -16.51 1.48 3.54
N LEU A 26 -17.00 1.07 2.37
CA LEU A 26 -16.84 -0.29 1.84
C LEU A 26 -15.36 -0.71 1.69
N GLU A 27 -14.49 0.21 1.23
CA GLU A 27 -13.06 -0.08 1.16
C GLU A 27 -12.45 -0.24 2.55
N LEU A 28 -12.86 0.58 3.52
CA LEU A 28 -12.36 0.50 4.89
C LEU A 28 -12.82 -0.79 5.57
N GLU A 29 -14.09 -1.15 5.41
CA GLU A 29 -14.65 -2.43 5.85
C GLU A 29 -13.91 -3.62 5.24
N ARG A 30 -13.62 -3.56 3.93
CA ARG A 30 -12.86 -4.58 3.22
C ARG A 30 -11.44 -4.71 3.75
N ILE A 31 -10.76 -3.60 4.04
CA ILE A 31 -9.41 -3.63 4.62
C ILE A 31 -9.44 -4.27 6.00
N LEU A 32 -10.39 -3.87 6.86
CA LEU A 32 -10.48 -4.37 8.23
C LEU A 32 -10.84 -5.85 8.30
N SER A 33 -11.64 -6.34 7.36
CA SER A 33 -12.16 -7.72 7.36
C SER A 33 -11.39 -8.70 6.48
N PHE A 34 -11.01 -8.32 5.26
CA PHE A 34 -10.38 -9.23 4.30
C PHE A 34 -8.88 -9.02 4.16
N ASP A 35 -8.40 -7.78 4.15
CA ASP A 35 -6.98 -7.54 3.93
C ASP A 35 -6.19 -7.81 5.22
N MET A 36 -6.67 -7.28 6.34
CA MET A 36 -6.01 -7.38 7.63
C MET A 36 -6.57 -8.49 8.53
N GLU A 37 -7.77 -9.00 8.21
CA GLU A 37 -8.47 -10.03 8.99
C GLU A 37 -8.58 -9.70 10.50
N TRP A 38 -8.77 -8.41 10.82
CA TRP A 38 -8.88 -7.94 12.21
C TRP A 38 -10.29 -8.09 12.78
N LEU A 39 -11.30 -8.01 11.91
CA LEU A 39 -12.72 -8.06 12.24
C LEU A 39 -13.44 -9.00 11.27
N SER A 40 -14.57 -9.58 11.68
CA SER A 40 -15.49 -10.19 10.71
C SER A 40 -16.16 -9.12 9.85
N PRO A 41 -16.74 -9.46 8.68
CA PRO A 41 -17.42 -8.48 7.81
C PRO A 41 -18.52 -7.68 8.54
N GLU A 42 -19.31 -8.36 9.39
CA GLU A 42 -20.37 -7.72 10.18
C GLU A 42 -19.79 -6.77 11.25
N GLU A 43 -18.70 -7.16 11.90
CA GLU A 43 -18.02 -6.32 12.89
C GLU A 43 -17.30 -5.12 12.24
N ALA A 44 -16.81 -5.28 11.01
CA ALA A 44 -16.16 -4.21 10.26
C ALA A 44 -17.16 -3.11 9.90
N GLU A 45 -18.33 -3.45 9.36
CA GLU A 45 -19.42 -2.50 9.08
C GLU A 45 -19.85 -1.75 10.35
N LEU A 46 -20.03 -2.48 11.45
CA LEU A 46 -20.39 -1.90 12.75
C LEU A 46 -19.30 -0.97 13.28
N SER A 47 -18.03 -1.36 13.13
CA SER A 47 -16.89 -0.57 13.57
C SER A 47 -16.78 0.74 12.79
N VAL A 48 -16.87 0.70 11.46
CA VAL A 48 -16.80 1.91 10.61
C VAL A 48 -17.95 2.86 10.94
N SER A 49 -19.18 2.35 11.07
CA SER A 49 -20.33 3.16 11.46
C SER A 49 -20.10 3.87 12.81
N LYS A 50 -19.61 3.13 13.82
CA LYS A 50 -19.32 3.71 15.12
C LYS A 50 -18.13 4.67 15.12
N LEU A 51 -17.12 4.44 14.29
CA LEU A 51 -15.99 5.36 14.15
C LEU A 51 -16.44 6.70 13.54
N ILE A 52 -17.39 6.67 12.61
CA ILE A 52 -18.03 7.88 12.07
C ILE A 52 -18.84 8.58 13.18
N ASP A 53 -19.71 7.84 13.88
CA ASP A 53 -20.56 8.40 14.94
C ASP A 53 -19.74 9.04 16.08
N LYS A 54 -18.59 8.44 16.40
CA LYS A 54 -17.67 8.89 17.46
C LYS A 54 -16.69 9.97 17.00
N GLY A 55 -16.76 10.40 15.74
CA GLY A 55 -15.98 11.50 15.19
C GLY A 55 -14.52 11.16 14.87
N TRP A 56 -14.19 9.88 14.72
CA TRP A 56 -12.85 9.44 14.28
C TRP A 56 -12.66 9.58 12.77
N LEU A 57 -13.74 9.42 12.02
CA LEU A 57 -13.79 9.54 10.57
C LEU A 57 -14.73 10.68 10.20
N LEU A 58 -14.25 11.57 9.36
CA LEU A 58 -14.96 12.74 8.84
C LEU A 58 -15.24 12.55 7.35
N GLY A 59 -16.41 12.98 6.89
CA GLY A 59 -16.80 12.89 5.49
C GLY A 59 -18.09 12.11 5.28
N GLY A 60 -18.38 11.79 4.02
CA GLY A 60 -19.47 10.92 3.64
C GLY A 60 -18.99 9.48 3.38
N ARG A 61 -19.94 8.58 3.13
CA ARG A 61 -19.68 7.15 2.89
C ARG A 61 -18.64 6.88 1.80
N ASN A 62 -18.58 7.69 0.75
CA ASN A 62 -17.63 7.51 -0.35
C ASN A 62 -16.30 8.26 -0.17
N ASN A 63 -16.15 9.10 0.84
CA ASN A 63 -14.99 9.98 1.02
C ASN A 63 -14.68 10.19 2.50
N LEU A 64 -14.51 9.08 3.23
CA LEU A 64 -14.07 9.11 4.62
C LEU A 64 -12.62 9.55 4.69
N SER A 65 -12.34 10.43 5.65
CA SER A 65 -11.02 10.94 5.98
C SER A 65 -10.82 10.85 7.49
N PRO A 66 -9.59 10.58 7.98
CA PRO A 66 -9.32 10.56 9.40
C PRO A 66 -9.45 11.96 10.00
N ALA A 67 -9.97 12.05 11.23
CA ALA A 67 -10.10 13.32 11.95
C ALA A 67 -8.76 13.92 12.41
N PHE A 68 -7.63 13.23 12.19
CA PHE A 68 -6.29 13.60 12.63
C PHE A 68 -5.24 13.25 11.56
N ALA A 69 -4.04 13.82 11.69
CA ALA A 69 -2.92 13.51 10.80
C ALA A 69 -2.34 12.10 11.03
N THR A 70 -2.38 11.24 10.02
CA THR A 70 -1.92 9.83 10.08
C THR A 70 -0.41 9.65 10.01
N GLN A 71 0.34 10.69 9.61
CA GLN A 71 1.76 10.59 9.22
C GLN A 71 2.75 10.34 10.38
N ASN A 72 2.35 10.61 11.62
CA ASN A 72 3.26 10.55 12.79
C ASN A 72 2.96 9.40 13.76
N ILE A 73 2.10 8.45 13.38
CA ILE A 73 1.68 7.37 14.28
C ILE A 73 2.53 6.14 14.01
N THR A 74 3.35 5.79 15.01
CA THR A 74 4.21 4.60 14.96
C THR A 74 3.52 3.37 15.54
N THR A 75 3.60 2.27 14.79
CA THR A 75 3.06 0.96 15.15
C THR A 75 4.21 0.00 15.41
N PRO A 76 4.30 -0.62 16.60
CA PRO A 76 5.36 -1.60 16.86
C PRO A 76 5.23 -2.81 15.93
N ILE A 77 6.37 -3.42 15.59
CA ILE A 77 6.40 -4.65 14.80
C ILE A 77 5.68 -5.76 15.58
N GLY A 78 4.81 -6.52 14.91
CA GLY A 78 4.03 -7.59 15.53
C GLY A 78 2.85 -7.11 16.39
N TRP A 79 2.52 -5.82 16.34
CA TRP A 79 1.34 -5.29 17.00
C TRP A 79 0.05 -5.68 16.27
N PHE A 80 -1.00 -5.99 17.03
CA PHE A 80 -2.32 -6.34 16.53
C PHE A 80 -3.39 -5.58 17.33
N PRO A 81 -4.43 -5.00 16.69
CA PRO A 81 -5.47 -4.28 17.40
C PRO A 81 -6.35 -5.21 18.23
N ARG A 82 -6.96 -4.69 19.30
CA ARG A 82 -7.99 -5.43 20.02
C ARG A 82 -9.34 -5.17 19.36
N PRO A 83 -10.02 -6.18 18.78
CA PRO A 83 -11.30 -6.01 18.09
C PRO A 83 -12.35 -5.24 18.90
N ALA A 84 -12.44 -5.52 20.20
CA ALA A 84 -13.37 -4.86 21.11
C ALA A 84 -13.24 -3.33 21.14
N ARG A 85 -12.04 -2.78 20.90
CA ARG A 85 -11.77 -1.32 20.88
C ARG A 85 -12.25 -0.66 19.60
N LEU A 86 -12.28 -1.41 18.49
CA LEU A 86 -12.80 -0.94 17.21
C LEU A 86 -14.31 -1.06 17.14
N ILE A 87 -14.88 -2.10 17.76
CA ILE A 87 -16.33 -2.32 17.83
C ILE A 87 -16.98 -1.34 18.81
N ASN A 88 -16.30 -0.92 19.88
CA ASN A 88 -16.81 0.08 20.81
C ASN A 88 -15.78 1.20 21.00
N PRO A 89 -15.63 2.09 20.02
CA PRO A 89 -14.66 3.17 20.10
C PRO A 89 -15.08 4.21 21.14
N ILE A 90 -14.09 4.76 21.84
CA ILE A 90 -14.27 5.93 22.70
C ILE A 90 -14.55 7.17 21.85
N ASP A 91 -15.16 8.20 22.44
CA ASP A 91 -15.36 9.48 21.76
C ASP A 91 -14.00 10.09 21.37
N TYR A 92 -13.91 10.59 20.14
CA TYR A 92 -12.70 11.24 19.67
C TYR A 92 -12.46 12.54 20.44
N ASN A 93 -11.39 12.58 21.21
CA ASN A 93 -10.91 13.79 21.88
C ASN A 93 -9.66 14.31 21.13
N PRO A 94 -9.69 15.54 20.60
CA PRO A 94 -8.54 16.14 19.91
C PRO A 94 -7.38 16.48 20.88
N THR A 95 -7.54 16.25 22.18
CA THR A 95 -6.65 16.77 23.25
C THR A 95 -5.24 16.20 23.25
N THR A 96 -4.95 15.14 22.48
CA THR A 96 -3.61 14.55 22.42
C THR A 96 -2.95 14.86 21.09
N SER A 97 -2.18 15.95 21.10
CA SER A 97 -1.15 16.35 20.12
C SER A 97 -1.62 16.92 18.77
N GLU A 98 -2.50 17.92 18.80
CA GLU A 98 -2.63 18.89 17.70
C GLU A 98 -2.34 20.30 18.22
N ASN A 99 -1.07 20.55 18.57
CA ASN A 99 -0.54 21.91 18.69
C ASN A 99 0.65 22.03 17.74
N ALA A 100 0.35 22.18 16.45
CA ALA A 100 1.14 22.94 15.49
C ALA A 100 0.43 22.99 14.12
N THR A 101 -0.34 24.08 13.97
CA THR A 101 -0.21 24.97 12.79
C THR A 101 -1.06 24.67 11.54
N GLN A 102 -2.18 25.43 11.46
CA GLN A 102 -2.70 26.19 10.30
C GLN A 102 -3.36 25.39 9.16
N LYS A 103 -4.70 25.39 9.04
CA LYS A 103 -5.56 26.44 8.44
C LYS A 103 -5.20 26.79 6.98
N VAL A 104 -5.81 26.12 6.00
CA VAL A 104 -6.18 26.69 4.67
C VAL A 104 -7.40 25.92 4.12
N VAL A 105 -8.61 26.40 4.39
CA VAL A 105 -9.63 26.84 3.40
C VAL A 105 -9.53 26.28 1.98
N ALA A 106 -10.55 25.47 1.64
CA ALA A 106 -11.30 25.45 0.39
C ALA A 106 -10.68 26.11 -0.85
N SER A 107 -10.48 25.33 -1.92
CA SER A 107 -10.78 25.71 -3.30
C SER A 107 -10.77 24.48 -4.21
N ILE A 108 -11.95 24.17 -4.74
CA ILE A 108 -12.19 23.22 -5.82
C ILE A 108 -11.72 23.88 -7.12
N SER A 109 -10.89 23.21 -7.92
CA SER A 109 -10.80 23.49 -9.35
C SER A 109 -10.56 22.21 -10.13
N VAL A 110 -11.60 21.81 -10.83
CA VAL A 110 -11.60 20.92 -11.99
C VAL A 110 -10.63 21.47 -13.03
N LEU A 111 -9.70 20.68 -13.53
CA LEU A 111 -9.15 20.81 -14.89
C LEU A 111 -8.71 19.44 -15.43
N GLU A 112 -9.39 19.06 -16.50
CA GLU A 112 -9.16 17.96 -17.42
C GLU A 112 -7.93 18.24 -18.31
N ALA A 113 -7.05 17.25 -18.51
CA ALA A 113 -6.33 16.97 -19.77
C ALA A 113 -5.23 15.92 -19.57
N THR A 114 -5.32 14.81 -20.28
CA THR A 114 -4.18 13.98 -20.70
C THR A 114 -3.46 14.73 -21.84
N PRO A 115 -2.12 14.69 -21.92
CA PRO A 115 -1.51 13.71 -22.82
C PRO A 115 -0.22 13.08 -22.27
N GLU A 116 -0.03 11.81 -22.63
CA GLU A 116 1.21 11.10 -22.95
C GLU A 116 2.55 11.82 -22.64
N VAL A 117 3.28 11.29 -21.64
CA VAL A 117 4.73 11.50 -21.49
C VAL A 117 5.40 10.17 -21.16
N GLU A 118 6.38 9.84 -22.00
CA GLU A 118 7.35 8.76 -21.89
C GLU A 118 7.91 8.65 -20.46
N GLN A 119 7.71 7.49 -19.83
CA GLN A 119 8.40 7.17 -18.58
C GLN A 119 9.74 6.49 -18.91
N THR A 120 10.76 7.30 -19.15
CA THR A 120 12.14 6.91 -18.81
C THR A 120 12.17 6.67 -17.30
N ALA A 121 12.20 5.39 -16.92
CA ALA A 121 12.24 4.98 -15.52
C ALA A 121 13.38 5.71 -14.77
N PRO A 122 13.16 6.12 -13.51
CA PRO A 122 14.23 6.68 -12.69
C PRO A 122 15.35 5.65 -12.59
N ALA A 123 16.59 6.09 -12.81
CA ALA A 123 17.77 5.25 -12.63
C ALA A 123 17.73 4.65 -11.23
N SER A 124 17.40 3.35 -11.15
CA SER A 124 17.28 2.67 -9.87
C SER A 124 18.67 2.65 -9.21
N LEU A 125 18.71 3.01 -7.92
CA LEU A 125 19.94 2.96 -7.11
C LEU A 125 20.39 1.53 -6.80
N ASP A 126 19.64 0.50 -7.24
CA ASP A 126 19.94 -0.88 -6.90
C ASP A 126 21.11 -1.44 -7.74
N PRO A 127 22.16 -1.98 -7.11
CA PRO A 127 23.28 -2.61 -7.84
C PRO A 127 22.81 -3.79 -8.72
N ARG A 128 21.68 -4.42 -8.37
CA ARG A 128 21.10 -5.58 -9.07
C ARG A 128 20.51 -5.22 -10.43
N GLU A 129 20.12 -3.96 -10.68
CA GLU A 129 19.63 -3.55 -12.02
C GLU A 129 20.71 -3.65 -13.09
N LYS A 130 22.00 -3.49 -12.73
CA LYS A 130 23.12 -3.69 -13.66
C LYS A 130 23.21 -5.14 -14.17
N LEU A 131 22.72 -6.09 -13.38
CA LEU A 131 22.74 -7.53 -13.69
C LEU A 131 21.50 -7.98 -14.49
N SER A 132 20.47 -7.14 -14.58
CA SER A 132 19.20 -7.45 -15.28
C SER A 132 19.42 -7.87 -16.74
N GLY A 133 20.30 -7.18 -17.46
CA GLY A 133 20.61 -7.50 -18.86
C GLY A 133 21.31 -8.86 -19.04
N ARG A 134 22.14 -9.28 -18.06
CA ARG A 134 22.81 -10.58 -18.07
C ARG A 134 21.81 -11.69 -17.76
N LEU A 135 20.91 -11.46 -16.81
CA LEU A 135 19.81 -12.37 -16.48
C LEU A 135 18.88 -12.56 -17.69
N ALA A 136 18.49 -11.49 -18.39
CA ALA A 136 17.64 -11.57 -19.59
C ALA A 136 18.28 -12.44 -20.69
N LYS A 137 19.58 -12.27 -20.95
CA LYS A 137 20.34 -13.11 -21.92
C LYS A 137 20.46 -14.57 -21.49
N TYR A 138 20.53 -14.82 -20.19
CA TYR A 138 20.56 -16.17 -19.64
C TYR A 138 19.20 -16.86 -19.83
N ILE A 139 18.10 -16.20 -19.45
CA ILE A 139 16.73 -16.70 -19.66
C ILE A 139 16.46 -16.95 -21.15
N ALA A 140 16.88 -16.05 -22.04
CA ALA A 140 16.70 -16.22 -23.48
C ALA A 140 17.33 -17.51 -24.01
N ARG A 141 18.55 -17.83 -23.53
CA ARG A 141 19.27 -19.04 -23.92
C ARG A 141 18.66 -20.30 -23.30
N SER A 142 18.35 -20.27 -22.00
CA SER A 142 17.84 -21.43 -21.28
C SER A 142 16.40 -21.78 -21.68
N ALA A 143 15.53 -20.77 -21.81
CA ALA A 143 14.12 -20.97 -22.15
C ALA A 143 13.84 -21.04 -23.67
N LYS A 144 14.85 -20.79 -24.52
CA LYS A 144 14.70 -20.68 -25.99
C LYS A 144 13.63 -19.66 -26.41
N ILE A 145 13.52 -18.55 -25.67
CA ILE A 145 12.60 -17.44 -25.95
C ILE A 145 13.42 -16.25 -26.48
N SER A 146 12.87 -15.50 -27.43
CA SER A 146 13.53 -14.29 -27.92
C SER A 146 13.71 -13.26 -26.79
N PRO A 147 14.82 -12.51 -26.77
CA PRO A 147 15.05 -11.49 -25.74
C PRO A 147 13.97 -10.40 -25.74
N GLU A 148 13.41 -10.07 -26.91
CA GLU A 148 12.30 -9.13 -27.08
C GLU A 148 11.03 -9.61 -26.39
N GLU A 149 10.70 -10.90 -26.51
CA GLU A 149 9.53 -11.47 -25.85
C GLU A 149 9.71 -11.52 -24.33
N ILE A 150 10.92 -11.76 -23.83
CA ILE A 150 11.23 -11.70 -22.40
C ILE A 150 11.04 -10.27 -21.88
N GLN A 151 11.55 -9.27 -22.60
CA GLN A 151 11.41 -7.87 -22.22
C GLN A 151 9.93 -7.43 -22.21
N ARG A 152 9.16 -7.84 -23.23
CA ARG A 152 7.72 -7.58 -23.28
C ARG A 152 6.98 -8.20 -22.10
N ARG A 153 7.32 -9.45 -21.73
CA ARG A 153 6.75 -10.14 -20.56
C ARG A 153 7.15 -9.46 -19.25
N ALA A 154 8.40 -9.02 -19.14
CA ALA A 154 8.90 -8.30 -17.96
C ALA A 154 8.16 -6.99 -17.77
N GLN A 155 7.99 -6.21 -18.85
CA GLN A 155 7.28 -4.94 -18.82
C GLN A 155 5.79 -5.10 -18.47
N ARG A 156 5.12 -6.15 -18.98
CA ARG A 156 3.74 -6.48 -18.58
C ARG A 156 3.64 -6.80 -17.09
N LYS A 157 4.58 -7.59 -16.56
CA LYS A 157 4.63 -7.91 -15.13
C LYS A 157 4.90 -6.66 -14.30
N GLN A 158 5.85 -5.84 -14.71
CA GLN A 158 6.17 -4.59 -14.04
C GLN A 158 4.94 -3.67 -13.94
N LYS A 159 4.17 -3.54 -15.03
CA LYS A 159 2.91 -2.79 -15.05
C LYS A 159 1.84 -3.39 -14.13
N ALA A 160 1.77 -4.71 -14.01
CA ALA A 160 0.80 -5.37 -13.13
C ALA A 160 1.16 -5.29 -11.65
N LEU A 161 2.46 -5.28 -11.33
CA LEU A 161 2.98 -5.31 -9.96
C LEU A 161 3.24 -3.91 -9.36
N ASN A 162 3.14 -2.84 -10.16
CA ASN A 162 3.34 -1.41 -9.84
C ASN A 162 4.70 -1.01 -9.22
N TYR A 163 5.20 -1.74 -8.23
CA TYR A 163 6.42 -1.45 -7.48
C TYR A 163 7.55 -2.47 -7.69
N ALA A 164 7.37 -3.44 -8.59
CA ALA A 164 8.41 -4.44 -8.88
C ALA A 164 9.52 -3.84 -9.74
N SER A 165 10.77 -4.05 -9.34
CA SER A 165 11.95 -3.74 -10.14
C SER A 165 12.05 -4.67 -11.36
N ASN A 166 12.75 -4.22 -12.41
CA ASN A 166 12.87 -4.97 -13.65
C ASN A 166 13.60 -6.30 -13.44
N TRP A 167 14.67 -6.31 -12.61
CA TRP A 167 15.37 -7.55 -12.28
C TRP A 167 14.48 -8.57 -11.55
N LEU A 168 13.54 -8.11 -10.71
CA LEU A 168 12.60 -8.99 -10.00
C LEU A 168 11.58 -9.58 -10.99
N CYS A 169 11.05 -8.77 -11.92
CA CYS A 169 10.17 -9.27 -12.97
C CYS A 169 10.86 -10.31 -13.85
N LEU A 170 12.14 -10.14 -14.17
CA LEU A 170 12.94 -11.14 -14.89
C LEU A 170 13.14 -12.43 -14.09
N ALA A 171 13.38 -12.34 -12.78
CA ALA A 171 13.48 -13.51 -11.91
C ALA A 171 12.16 -14.30 -11.84
N LEU A 172 11.02 -13.61 -11.79
CA LEU A 172 9.70 -14.25 -11.85
C LEU A 172 9.49 -14.99 -13.18
N ILE A 173 9.89 -14.40 -14.31
CA ILE A 173 9.82 -15.05 -15.62
C ILE A 173 10.71 -16.29 -15.67
N ALA A 174 11.93 -16.21 -15.13
CA ALA A 174 12.83 -17.36 -15.07
C ALA A 174 12.18 -18.54 -14.32
N ARG A 175 11.55 -18.25 -13.18
CA ARG A 175 10.81 -19.25 -12.40
C ARG A 175 9.63 -19.85 -13.18
N GLU A 176 8.88 -19.02 -13.91
CA GLU A 176 7.77 -19.49 -14.76
C GLU A 176 8.22 -20.40 -15.91
N GLN A 177 9.46 -20.23 -16.38
CA GLN A 177 10.07 -21.11 -17.38
C GLN A 177 10.72 -22.36 -16.76
N ASN A 178 10.48 -22.63 -15.47
CA ASN A 178 11.05 -23.75 -14.71
C ASN A 178 12.59 -23.77 -14.67
N LEU A 179 13.25 -22.60 -14.72
CA LEU A 179 14.69 -22.52 -14.46
C LEU A 179 14.98 -22.79 -12.97
N GLN A 180 16.14 -23.38 -12.69
CA GLN A 180 16.55 -23.71 -11.32
C GLN A 180 16.83 -22.42 -10.53
N MET A 181 16.39 -22.38 -9.26
CA MET A 181 16.48 -21.16 -8.43
C MET A 181 17.95 -20.78 -8.16
N GLU A 182 18.81 -21.78 -8.04
CA GLU A 182 20.26 -21.65 -7.84
C GLU A 182 20.91 -20.88 -8.99
N GLU A 183 20.46 -21.13 -10.23
CA GLU A 183 20.99 -20.47 -11.42
C GLU A 183 20.54 -19.01 -11.51
N ILE A 184 19.30 -18.73 -11.09
CA ILE A 184 18.75 -17.36 -11.01
C ILE A 184 19.51 -16.55 -9.96
N VAL A 185 19.77 -17.14 -8.79
CA VAL A 185 20.53 -16.49 -7.71
C VAL A 185 21.98 -16.26 -8.15
N ALA A 186 22.63 -17.25 -8.77
CA ALA A 186 23.99 -17.11 -9.27
C ALA A 186 24.12 -16.02 -10.34
N ALA A 187 23.11 -15.85 -11.20
CA ALA A 187 23.08 -14.78 -12.19
C ALA A 187 22.93 -13.37 -11.56
N LEU A 188 22.36 -13.30 -10.34
CA LEU A 188 22.09 -12.06 -9.61
C LEU A 188 23.13 -11.75 -8.50
N SER A 189 23.99 -12.71 -8.15
CA SER A 189 25.06 -12.55 -7.14
C SER A 189 26.46 -12.40 -7.73
N SER A 190 26.59 -12.54 -9.06
CA SER A 190 27.85 -12.48 -9.80
C SER A 190 28.22 -11.08 -10.25
#